data_AF-A0A3D1D204-F1
#
_entry.id   AF-A0A3D1D204-F1
#
_cell.length_a   1.000
_cell.length_b   1.000
_cell.length_c   1.000
_cell.angle_alpha   90.00
_cell.angle_beta   90.00
_cell.angle_gamma   90.00
#
_symmetry.space_group_name_H-M   'P 1'
#
loop_
_entity.id
_entity.type
_entity.pdbx_description
1 polymer ?
#
loop_
_entity_poly.entity_id
_entity_poly.type
_entity_poly.pdbx_seq_one_letter_code
_entity_poly.pdbx_strand_id
1 'polypeptide(L)'
;VGTGNFHEGNAKVYTDYLMMTARQRIVKEVAKVFDFIDRPFSQVRFSELLVSPNSMKSRLLRFFDNEIKNAKEGKEAWVKIKINHITDHDMVSKIYAASQAGVKVDIVIRGNCSLVPGVPGVSDNVKAIGIIDRYLEHSRILIFCNGGKPRYLIGSADWMPRNLINRIEVMTPVYDEDMRRDLLRTVEYGLRDTTNGRVVDGKGTNEIQPVTEGGTPFRSQEELFKAYHEK
;
A
#
# COMPACT_ATOMS: atom_id res chain seq x y z
N VAL A 1 10.17 6.03 10.99
CA VAL A 1 9.02 5.11 10.81
C VAL A 1 9.34 4.20 9.64
N GLY A 2 9.33 2.88 9.84
CA GLY A 2 9.71 1.91 8.81
C GLY A 2 8.54 1.03 8.38
N THR A 3 8.65 0.42 7.20
CA THR A 3 7.74 -0.64 6.73
C THR A 3 8.14 -2.03 7.24
N GLY A 4 9.39 -2.17 7.68
CA GLY A 4 9.97 -3.40 8.22
C GLY A 4 10.70 -3.19 9.54
N ASN A 5 11.33 -4.26 10.01
CA ASN A 5 12.09 -4.26 11.27
C ASN A 5 13.55 -3.83 11.05
N PHE A 6 14.24 -3.47 12.14
CA PHE A 6 15.65 -3.07 12.11
C PHE A 6 16.64 -4.25 12.12
N HIS A 7 16.20 -5.46 11.74
CA HIS A 7 17.08 -6.64 11.76
C HIS A 7 17.99 -6.66 10.52
N GLU A 8 19.30 -6.51 10.73
CA GLU A 8 20.30 -6.40 9.65
C GLU A 8 20.26 -7.58 8.65
N GLY A 9 19.98 -8.79 9.14
CA GLY A 9 19.85 -9.97 8.28
C GLY A 9 18.66 -9.88 7.32
N ASN A 10 17.54 -9.28 7.77
CA ASN A 10 16.34 -9.12 6.93
C ASN A 10 16.56 -7.99 5.93
N ALA A 11 17.25 -6.91 6.33
CA ALA A 11 17.50 -5.76 5.47
C ALA A 11 18.25 -6.10 4.16
N LYS A 12 19.01 -7.21 4.13
CA LYS A 12 19.71 -7.67 2.92
C LYS A 12 18.82 -8.38 1.90
N VAL A 13 17.65 -8.84 2.32
CA VAL A 13 16.78 -9.72 1.52
C VAL A 13 15.39 -9.10 1.34
N TYR A 14 14.96 -8.19 2.21
CA TYR A 14 13.64 -7.59 2.22
C TYR A 14 13.69 -6.19 1.59
N THR A 15 12.68 -5.85 0.80
CA THR A 15 12.51 -4.49 0.29
C THR A 15 11.69 -3.68 1.29
N ASP A 16 12.30 -2.68 1.92
CA ASP A 16 11.66 -1.86 2.96
C ASP A 16 11.98 -0.38 2.79
N TYR A 17 11.08 0.47 3.29
CA TYR A 17 11.28 1.90 3.42
C TYR A 17 11.50 2.29 4.88
N LEU A 18 12.42 3.22 5.10
CA LEU A 18 12.63 3.89 6.37
C LEU A 18 12.53 5.40 6.18
N MET A 19 11.50 6.02 6.78
CA MET A 19 11.39 7.47 6.83
C MET A 19 12.04 8.00 8.11
N MET A 20 13.10 8.80 7.94
CA MET A 20 13.69 9.63 8.99
C MET A 20 13.16 11.05 8.85
N THR A 21 12.65 11.65 9.93
CA THR A 21 12.05 12.99 9.86
C THR A 21 12.20 13.77 11.16
N ALA A 22 12.40 15.08 11.03
CA ALA A 22 12.32 16.05 12.13
C ALA A 22 10.99 16.82 12.14
N ARG A 23 10.00 16.40 11.34
CA ARG A 23 8.70 17.10 11.25
C ARG A 23 7.97 16.99 12.59
N GLN A 24 7.88 18.11 13.29
CA GLN A 24 7.39 18.21 14.66
C GLN A 24 6.05 17.50 14.91
N ARG A 25 5.10 17.58 13.98
CA ARG A 25 3.80 16.90 14.11
C ARG A 25 3.95 15.37 14.15
N ILE A 26 4.76 14.80 13.25
CA ILE A 26 5.03 13.36 13.24
C ILE A 26 5.82 12.95 14.48
N VAL A 27 6.87 13.70 14.83
CA VAL A 27 7.74 13.38 16.00
C VAL A 27 6.92 13.34 17.29
N LYS A 28 6.07 14.34 17.53
CA LYS A 28 5.18 14.37 18.71
C LYS A 28 4.23 13.18 18.74
N GLU A 29 3.75 12.73 17.59
CA GLU A 29 2.85 11.58 17.54
C GLU A 29 3.58 10.24 17.67
N VAL A 30 4.82 10.14 17.21
CA VAL A 30 5.66 8.96 17.50
C VAL A 30 5.87 8.83 19.01
N ALA A 31 6.15 9.92 19.73
CA ALA A 31 6.23 9.89 21.19
C ALA A 31 4.93 9.38 21.84
N LYS A 32 3.77 9.86 21.37
CA LYS A 32 2.46 9.36 21.81
C LYS A 32 2.24 7.87 21.53
N VAL A 33 2.85 7.30 20.49
CA VAL A 33 2.79 5.86 20.24
C VAL A 33 3.53 5.09 21.34
N PHE A 34 4.70 5.57 21.78
CA PHE A 34 5.41 4.99 22.91
C PHE A 34 4.60 5.12 24.21
N ASP A 35 4.02 6.29 24.47
CA ASP A 35 3.12 6.47 25.63
C ASP A 35 1.92 5.51 25.59
N PHE A 36 1.37 5.27 24.39
CA PHE A 36 0.27 4.33 24.18
C PHE A 36 0.70 2.87 24.42
N ILE A 37 1.93 2.50 24.06
CA ILE A 37 2.49 1.17 24.36
C ILE A 37 2.64 1.01 25.89
N ASP A 38 3.16 2.02 26.57
CA ASP A 38 3.35 2.00 28.03
C ASP A 38 2.02 2.02 28.79
N ARG A 39 1.00 2.69 28.22
CA ARG A 39 -0.33 2.90 28.84
C ARG A 39 -1.46 2.59 27.84
N PRO A 40 -1.71 1.30 27.55
CA PRO A 40 -2.64 0.88 26.48
C PRO A 40 -4.11 1.27 26.72
N PHE A 41 -4.48 1.55 27.97
CA PHE A 41 -5.83 1.99 28.35
C PHE A 41 -6.09 3.48 28.06
N SER A 42 -5.06 4.24 27.69
CA SER A 42 -5.19 5.68 27.43
C SER A 42 -5.86 5.94 26.07
N GLN A 43 -6.87 6.82 26.07
CA GLN A 43 -7.51 7.27 24.84
C GLN A 43 -6.63 8.29 24.11
N VAL A 44 -5.67 7.80 23.34
CA VAL A 44 -4.79 8.66 22.53
C VAL A 44 -5.47 8.99 21.20
N ARG A 45 -5.38 10.24 20.76
CA ARG A 45 -5.80 10.65 19.42
C ARG A 45 -4.58 11.05 18.59
N PHE A 46 -4.53 10.50 17.38
CA PHE A 46 -3.50 10.77 16.37
C PHE A 46 -4.14 11.53 15.21
N SER A 47 -3.61 12.69 14.85
CA SER A 47 -4.02 13.50 13.70
C SER A 47 -3.28 13.11 12.44
N GLU A 48 -1.97 12.85 12.53
CA GLU A 48 -1.14 12.48 11.39
C GLU A 48 -1.07 10.95 11.27
N LEU A 49 -0.54 10.27 12.28
CA LEU A 49 -0.29 8.83 12.26
C LEU A 49 -1.59 8.01 12.26
N LEU A 50 -1.63 6.97 11.45
CA LEU A 50 -2.64 5.92 11.56
C LEU A 50 -2.06 4.86 12.48
N VAL A 51 -2.70 4.63 13.62
CA VAL A 51 -2.25 3.68 14.63
C VAL A 51 -3.30 2.60 14.81
N SER A 52 -2.87 1.35 14.75
CA SER A 52 -3.68 0.18 15.08
C SER A 52 -3.49 -0.17 16.56
N PRO A 53 -4.51 -0.69 17.27
CA PRO A 53 -5.90 -0.85 16.83
C PRO A 53 -6.76 0.41 16.97
N ASN A 54 -6.13 1.54 17.29
CA ASN A 54 -6.80 2.80 17.66
C ASN A 54 -7.72 3.35 16.55
N SER A 55 -7.16 3.77 15.42
CA SER A 55 -7.94 4.45 14.36
C SER A 55 -7.59 4.04 12.94
N MET A 56 -6.55 3.21 12.75
CA MET A 56 -6.04 2.84 11.42
C MET A 56 -7.12 2.32 10.48
N LYS A 57 -7.83 1.25 10.86
CA LYS A 57 -8.87 0.64 10.00
C LYS A 57 -9.95 1.65 9.62
N SER A 58 -10.50 2.37 10.60
CA SER A 58 -11.54 3.37 10.36
C SER A 58 -11.06 4.49 9.41
N ARG A 59 -9.80 4.92 9.52
CA ARG A 59 -9.21 5.96 8.67
C ARG A 59 -8.98 5.47 7.25
N LEU A 60 -8.50 4.23 7.08
CA LEU A 60 -8.33 3.61 5.77
C LEU A 60 -9.67 3.48 5.04
N LEU A 61 -10.71 3.00 5.72
CA LEU A 61 -12.07 2.94 5.16
C LEU A 61 -12.57 4.32 4.73
N ARG A 62 -12.34 5.36 5.53
CA ARG A 62 -12.68 6.75 5.17
C ARG A 62 -11.91 7.27 3.96
N PHE A 63 -10.66 6.85 3.74
CA PHE A 63 -9.93 7.24 2.55
C PHE A 63 -10.56 6.65 1.28
N PHE A 64 -11.01 5.39 1.32
CA PHE A 64 -11.81 4.83 0.23
C PHE A 64 -13.16 5.52 0.06
N ASP A 65 -13.86 5.86 1.16
CA ASP A 65 -15.13 6.60 1.09
C ASP A 65 -14.95 7.95 0.39
N ASN A 66 -13.82 8.62 0.63
CA ASN A 66 -13.48 9.86 -0.06
C ASN A 66 -13.25 9.64 -1.57
N GLU A 67 -12.54 8.59 -1.98
CA GLU A 67 -12.37 8.29 -3.41
C GLU A 67 -13.70 7.91 -4.08
N ILE A 68 -14.55 7.13 -3.40
CA ILE A 68 -15.91 6.81 -3.86
C ILE A 68 -16.71 8.10 -4.10
N LYS A 69 -16.65 9.03 -3.15
CA LYS A 69 -17.31 10.34 -3.27
C LYS A 69 -16.75 11.11 -4.47
N ASN A 70 -15.43 11.18 -4.63
CA ASN A 70 -14.78 11.86 -5.74
C ASN A 70 -15.23 11.29 -7.09
N ALA A 71 -15.26 9.97 -7.24
CA ALA A 71 -15.69 9.30 -8.47
C ALA A 71 -17.15 9.62 -8.81
N LYS A 72 -18.06 9.57 -7.82
CA LYS A 72 -19.48 9.94 -8.00
C LYS A 72 -19.69 11.40 -8.38
N GLU A 73 -18.79 12.28 -7.94
CA GLU A 73 -18.78 13.70 -8.31
C GLU A 73 -18.08 13.98 -9.65
N GLY A 74 -17.61 12.94 -10.37
CA GLY A 74 -16.89 13.08 -11.64
C GLY A 74 -15.46 13.61 -11.50
N LYS A 75 -14.90 13.62 -10.28
CA LYS A 75 -13.51 14.01 -10.01
C LYS A 75 -12.58 12.84 -10.25
N GLU A 76 -11.29 13.15 -10.41
CA GLU A 76 -10.25 12.13 -10.47
C GLU A 76 -10.24 11.29 -9.18
N ALA A 77 -10.33 9.96 -9.35
CA ALA A 77 -10.40 9.01 -8.25
C ALA A 77 -9.68 7.71 -8.62
N TRP A 78 -8.60 7.43 -7.90
CA TRP A 78 -7.83 6.20 -8.04
C TRP A 78 -7.08 5.89 -6.75
N VAL A 79 -6.70 4.62 -6.57
CA VAL A 79 -5.90 4.14 -5.45
C VAL A 79 -4.81 3.23 -5.99
N LYS A 80 -3.56 3.46 -5.57
CA LYS A 80 -2.43 2.57 -5.83
C LYS A 80 -1.93 1.98 -4.51
N ILE A 81 -1.78 0.67 -4.46
CA ILE A 81 -1.49 -0.08 -3.24
C ILE A 81 -0.29 -0.99 -3.52
N LYS A 82 0.67 -1.01 -2.60
CA LYS A 82 1.65 -2.09 -2.47
C LYS A 82 1.56 -2.63 -1.05
N ILE A 83 1.30 -3.91 -0.90
CA ILE A 83 1.06 -4.54 0.41
C ILE A 83 1.36 -6.04 0.34
N ASN A 84 1.62 -6.70 1.47
CA ASN A 84 1.97 -8.12 1.42
C ASN A 84 0.72 -8.99 1.47
N HIS A 85 -0.28 -8.61 2.28
CA HIS A 85 -1.50 -9.39 2.45
C HIS A 85 -2.76 -8.52 2.51
N ILE A 86 -3.83 -9.01 1.88
CA ILE A 86 -5.19 -8.46 1.97
C ILE A 86 -6.15 -9.61 2.28
N THR A 87 -6.61 -9.69 3.53
CA THR A 87 -7.57 -10.72 3.98
C THR A 87 -8.65 -10.18 4.93
N ASP A 88 -8.59 -8.90 5.33
CA ASP A 88 -9.64 -8.27 6.13
C ASP A 88 -10.91 -8.05 5.30
N HIS A 89 -12.04 -8.56 5.80
CA HIS A 89 -13.33 -8.53 5.10
C HIS A 89 -13.80 -7.11 4.78
N ASP A 90 -13.71 -6.18 5.73
CA ASP A 90 -14.21 -4.81 5.52
C ASP A 90 -13.37 -4.06 4.49
N MET A 91 -12.06 -4.26 4.50
CA MET A 91 -11.16 -3.71 3.47
C MET A 91 -11.50 -4.28 2.08
N VAL A 92 -11.73 -5.59 1.98
CA VAL A 92 -12.13 -6.26 0.73
C VAL A 92 -13.45 -5.70 0.21
N SER A 93 -14.49 -5.66 1.04
CA SER A 93 -15.79 -5.10 0.67
C SER A 93 -15.69 -3.64 0.25
N LYS A 94 -14.82 -2.86 0.92
CA LYS A 94 -14.63 -1.44 0.60
C LYS A 94 -13.94 -1.24 -0.76
N ILE A 95 -12.99 -2.09 -1.14
CA ILE A 95 -12.34 -2.05 -2.45
C ILE A 95 -13.33 -2.37 -3.56
N TYR A 96 -14.20 -3.37 -3.37
CA TYR A 96 -15.28 -3.64 -4.32
C TYR A 96 -16.26 -2.47 -4.44
N ALA A 97 -16.68 -1.87 -3.32
CA ALA A 97 -17.52 -0.68 -3.35
C ALA A 97 -16.85 0.50 -4.08
N ALA A 98 -15.54 0.67 -3.93
CA ALA A 98 -14.76 1.67 -4.66
C ALA A 98 -14.76 1.39 -6.17
N SER A 99 -14.48 0.14 -6.57
CA SER A 99 -14.52 -0.28 -7.97
C SER A 99 -15.89 -0.05 -8.59
N GLN A 100 -16.98 -0.42 -7.91
CA GLN A 100 -18.36 -0.21 -8.37
C GLN A 100 -18.73 1.26 -8.53
N ALA A 101 -18.10 2.15 -7.75
CA ALA A 101 -18.28 3.59 -7.88
C ALA A 101 -17.43 4.22 -9.00
N GLY A 102 -16.62 3.44 -9.71
CA GLY A 102 -15.73 3.91 -10.79
C GLY A 102 -14.31 4.28 -10.33
N VAL A 103 -13.93 4.00 -9.08
CA VAL A 103 -12.56 4.23 -8.61
C VAL A 103 -11.63 3.17 -9.20
N LYS A 104 -10.55 3.60 -9.87
CA LYS A 104 -9.49 2.70 -10.33
C LYS A 104 -8.62 2.24 -9.17
N VAL A 105 -8.46 0.94 -8.97
CA VAL A 105 -7.66 0.39 -7.87
C VAL A 105 -6.58 -0.53 -8.41
N ASP A 106 -5.33 -0.07 -8.34
CA ASP A 106 -4.15 -0.84 -8.75
C ASP A 106 -3.41 -1.38 -7.53
N ILE A 107 -3.14 -2.68 -7.51
CA ILE A 107 -2.56 -3.38 -6.37
C ILE A 107 -1.31 -4.15 -6.80
N VAL A 108 -0.21 -3.93 -6.09
CA VAL A 108 0.96 -4.82 -6.09
C VAL A 108 0.89 -5.62 -4.79
N ILE A 109 0.78 -6.93 -4.90
CA ILE A 109 0.67 -7.84 -3.77
C ILE A 109 1.69 -8.96 -3.87
N ARG A 110 2.07 -9.58 -2.76
CA ARG A 110 3.05 -10.68 -2.76
C ARG A 110 2.50 -11.95 -2.11
N GLY A 111 1.75 -11.82 -1.03
CA GLY A 111 1.17 -12.92 -0.29
C GLY A 111 -0.33 -13.06 -0.49
N ASN A 112 -0.99 -13.64 0.52
CA ASN A 112 -2.42 -13.94 0.51
C ASN A 112 -3.29 -12.74 0.11
N CYS A 113 -4.17 -12.97 -0.86
CA CYS A 113 -5.14 -12.01 -1.36
C CYS A 113 -6.53 -12.66 -1.38
N SER A 114 -7.48 -12.09 -0.65
CA SER A 114 -8.89 -12.50 -0.67
C SER A 114 -9.73 -11.73 -1.70
N LEU A 115 -9.13 -10.77 -2.41
CA LEU A 115 -9.77 -10.08 -3.53
C LEU A 115 -9.75 -10.95 -4.78
N VAL A 116 -10.84 -10.87 -5.56
CA VAL A 116 -10.95 -11.44 -6.90
C VAL A 116 -11.15 -10.26 -7.88
N PRO A 117 -10.08 -9.78 -8.54
CA PRO A 117 -10.17 -8.72 -9.53
C PRO A 117 -10.88 -9.15 -10.83
N GLY A 118 -11.46 -8.20 -11.56
CA GLY A 118 -12.05 -8.44 -12.89
C GLY A 118 -13.41 -9.14 -12.89
N VAL A 119 -14.12 -9.17 -11.74
CA VAL A 119 -15.49 -9.68 -11.66
C VAL A 119 -16.46 -8.64 -12.21
N PRO A 120 -17.26 -8.97 -13.24
CA PRO A 120 -18.20 -8.03 -13.84
C PRO A 120 -19.17 -7.38 -12.84
N GLY A 121 -19.25 -6.06 -12.86
CA GLY A 121 -20.11 -5.26 -11.97
C GLY A 121 -19.65 -5.18 -10.51
N VAL A 122 -18.48 -5.74 -10.17
CA VAL A 122 -17.97 -5.80 -8.79
C VAL A 122 -16.55 -5.27 -8.70
N SER A 123 -15.64 -5.82 -9.51
CA SER A 123 -14.20 -5.52 -9.45
C SER A 123 -13.59 -5.23 -10.82
N ASP A 124 -14.38 -4.72 -11.77
CA ASP A 124 -13.94 -4.32 -13.12
C ASP A 124 -12.80 -3.30 -13.09
N ASN A 125 -12.79 -2.42 -12.10
CA ASN A 125 -11.80 -1.36 -11.96
C ASN A 125 -10.64 -1.74 -11.02
N VAL A 126 -10.54 -3.02 -10.63
CA VAL A 126 -9.46 -3.53 -9.79
C VAL A 126 -8.47 -4.30 -10.65
N LYS A 127 -7.19 -3.94 -10.56
CA LYS A 127 -6.07 -4.70 -11.13
C LYS A 127 -5.13 -5.09 -10.00
N ALA A 128 -4.71 -6.35 -9.96
CA ALA A 128 -3.73 -6.80 -8.98
C ALA A 128 -2.61 -7.63 -9.63
N ILE A 129 -1.37 -7.29 -9.31
CA ILE A 129 -0.16 -7.95 -9.78
C ILE A 129 0.61 -8.52 -8.59
N GLY A 130 0.88 -9.81 -8.65
CA GLY A 130 1.67 -10.61 -7.72
C GLY A 130 3.16 -10.53 -8.05
N ILE A 131 4.05 -10.14 -7.13
CA ILE A 131 5.50 -10.16 -7.40
C ILE A 131 6.21 -11.14 -6.48
N ILE A 132 6.92 -12.09 -7.08
CA ILE A 132 7.84 -13.02 -6.41
C ILE A 132 9.15 -13.01 -7.20
N ASP A 133 10.18 -12.37 -6.63
CA ASP A 133 11.51 -12.24 -7.23
C ASP A 133 12.59 -12.47 -6.15
N ARG A 134 13.86 -12.19 -6.46
CA ARG A 134 15.04 -12.37 -5.62
C ARG A 134 14.88 -11.72 -4.24
N TYR A 135 14.46 -10.46 -4.18
CA TYR A 135 14.20 -9.78 -2.93
C TYR A 135 12.75 -9.99 -2.47
N LEU A 136 12.58 -10.13 -1.17
CA LEU A 136 11.29 -10.29 -0.53
C LEU A 136 10.54 -8.95 -0.57
N GLU A 137 9.53 -8.85 -1.43
CA GLU A 137 8.63 -7.70 -1.41
C GLU A 137 7.99 -7.55 -0.02
N HIS A 138 8.35 -6.49 0.71
CA HIS A 138 7.91 -6.33 2.10
C HIS A 138 7.35 -4.93 2.41
N SER A 139 7.73 -3.91 1.64
CA SER A 139 7.25 -2.54 1.82
C SER A 139 5.73 -2.44 1.67
N ARG A 140 5.10 -1.62 2.52
CA ARG A 140 3.67 -1.33 2.43
C ARG A 140 3.47 0.15 2.15
N ILE A 141 2.92 0.44 0.97
CA ILE A 141 2.77 1.78 0.41
C ILE A 141 1.32 1.94 -0.03
N LEU A 142 0.66 3.01 0.41
CA LEU A 142 -0.70 3.34 -0.03
C LEU A 142 -0.71 4.74 -0.61
N ILE A 143 -1.33 4.89 -1.77
CA ILE A 143 -1.45 6.17 -2.48
C ILE A 143 -2.91 6.35 -2.89
N PHE A 144 -3.57 7.36 -2.33
CA PHE A 144 -4.95 7.73 -2.65
C PHE A 144 -4.95 9.02 -3.46
N CYS A 145 -5.64 9.07 -4.60
CA CYS A 145 -5.71 10.23 -5.50
C CYS A 145 -6.15 11.51 -4.79
N ASN A 146 -7.17 11.41 -3.93
CA ASN A 146 -7.71 12.46 -3.09
C ASN A 146 -8.05 13.72 -3.90
N GLY A 147 -8.76 13.52 -5.03
CA GLY A 147 -9.23 14.59 -5.90
C GLY A 147 -8.10 15.38 -6.56
N GLY A 148 -7.07 14.69 -7.03
CA GLY A 148 -5.89 15.30 -7.68
C GLY A 148 -4.83 15.84 -6.71
N LYS A 149 -4.95 15.58 -5.40
CA LYS A 149 -3.94 15.92 -4.38
C LYS A 149 -3.52 14.67 -3.62
N PRO A 150 -2.68 13.80 -4.23
CA PRO A 150 -2.51 12.46 -3.73
C PRO A 150 -1.92 12.39 -2.32
N ARG A 151 -2.47 11.48 -1.52
CA ARG A 151 -2.01 11.17 -0.17
C ARG A 151 -1.16 9.91 -0.21
N TYR A 152 0.10 10.05 0.19
CA TYR A 152 1.06 8.95 0.31
C TYR A 152 1.19 8.51 1.76
N LEU A 153 1.13 7.21 1.98
CA LEU A 153 1.28 6.56 3.28
C LEU A 153 2.26 5.41 3.17
N ILE A 154 3.09 5.25 4.19
CA ILE A 154 3.91 4.05 4.40
C ILE A 154 3.73 3.54 5.82
N GLY A 155 3.96 2.25 6.05
CA GLY A 155 3.93 1.72 7.42
C GLY A 155 4.07 0.22 7.50
N SER A 156 3.75 -0.32 8.67
CA SER A 156 4.00 -1.72 9.02
C SER A 156 2.81 -2.65 8.79
N ALA A 157 1.59 -2.11 8.65
CA ALA A 157 0.36 -2.90 8.64
C ALA A 157 0.01 -3.49 7.27
N ASP A 158 -0.13 -4.81 7.20
CA ASP A 158 -0.94 -5.46 6.18
C ASP A 158 -2.45 -5.33 6.50
N TRP A 159 -3.31 -5.63 5.53
CA TRP A 159 -4.75 -5.62 5.71
C TRP A 159 -5.25 -7.00 6.11
N MET A 160 -4.81 -7.45 7.29
CA MET A 160 -5.31 -8.64 7.96
C MET A 160 -5.97 -8.25 9.29
N PRO A 161 -6.98 -8.98 9.78
CA PRO A 161 -7.62 -8.68 11.06
C PRO A 161 -6.62 -8.54 12.22
N ARG A 162 -5.61 -9.43 12.28
CA ARG A 162 -4.56 -9.38 13.30
C ARG A 162 -3.73 -8.09 13.29
N ASN A 163 -3.50 -7.48 12.12
CA ASN A 163 -2.73 -6.24 12.02
C ASN A 163 -3.62 -5.03 12.34
N LEU A 164 -4.87 -5.04 11.88
CA LEU A 164 -5.78 -3.90 12.00
C LEU A 164 -6.52 -3.82 13.35
N ILE A 165 -6.56 -4.92 14.12
CA ILE A 165 -7.37 -5.02 15.36
C ILE A 165 -6.56 -5.52 16.55
N ASN A 166 -5.55 -6.39 16.34
CA ASN A 166 -4.90 -7.09 17.46
C ASN A 166 -3.44 -6.67 17.69
N ARG A 167 -2.88 -5.81 16.85
CA ARG A 167 -1.47 -5.39 16.91
C ARG A 167 -1.35 -3.88 16.93
N ILE A 168 -0.30 -3.42 17.60
CA ILE A 168 0.14 -2.04 17.47
C ILE A 168 0.92 -1.93 16.17
N GLU A 169 0.32 -1.27 15.20
CA GLU A 169 0.91 -0.99 13.89
C GLU A 169 0.84 0.51 13.63
N VAL A 170 1.78 1.03 12.84
CA VAL A 170 1.84 2.46 12.51
C VAL A 170 1.93 2.63 11.00
N MET A 171 1.10 3.51 10.46
CA MET A 171 1.33 4.12 9.14
C MET A 171 1.46 5.64 9.29
N THR A 172 2.33 6.22 8.49
CA THR A 172 2.63 7.65 8.50
C THR A 172 2.38 8.26 7.13
N PRO A 173 1.84 9.49 7.07
CA PRO A 173 1.84 10.27 5.83
C PRO A 173 3.27 10.66 5.43
N VAL A 174 3.49 10.69 4.12
CA VAL A 174 4.74 11.15 3.50
C VAL A 174 4.47 12.49 2.80
N TYR A 175 5.30 13.48 3.11
CA TYR A 175 5.15 14.84 2.59
C TYR A 175 6.31 15.32 1.74
N ASP A 176 7.47 14.69 1.90
CA ASP A 176 8.64 14.99 1.11
C ASP A 176 8.40 14.55 -0.34
N GLU A 177 8.60 15.46 -1.29
CA GLU A 177 8.23 15.21 -2.68
C GLU A 177 9.16 14.19 -3.36
N ASP A 178 10.43 14.15 -2.97
CA ASP A 178 11.37 13.16 -3.50
C ASP A 178 10.99 11.75 -3.05
N MET A 179 10.65 11.60 -1.77
CA MET A 179 10.15 10.33 -1.25
C MET A 179 8.80 9.94 -1.89
N ARG A 180 7.88 10.88 -2.11
CA ARG A 180 6.60 10.60 -2.81
C ARG A 180 6.81 10.09 -4.22
N ARG A 181 7.71 10.73 -4.98
CA ARG A 181 8.07 10.32 -6.34
C ARG A 181 8.66 8.90 -6.35
N ASP A 182 9.45 8.57 -5.35
CA ASP A 182 10.07 7.26 -5.20
C ASP A 182 9.08 6.15 -4.86
N LEU A 183 8.17 6.43 -3.91
CA LEU A 183 7.09 5.54 -3.55
C LEU A 183 6.17 5.27 -4.75
N LEU A 184 5.81 6.32 -5.51
CA LEU A 184 5.02 6.15 -6.73
C LEU A 184 5.74 5.26 -7.74
N ARG A 185 7.03 5.54 -8.02
CA ARG A 185 7.87 4.73 -8.91
C ARG A 185 7.86 3.26 -8.50
N THR A 186 8.05 2.98 -7.21
CA THR A 186 8.08 1.60 -6.69
C THR A 186 6.79 0.85 -6.97
N VAL A 187 5.64 1.49 -6.73
CA VAL A 187 4.34 0.87 -7.01
C VAL A 187 4.13 0.70 -8.51
N GLU A 188 4.43 1.73 -9.31
CA GLU A 188 4.25 1.69 -10.77
C GLU A 188 5.17 0.69 -11.46
N TYR A 189 6.41 0.56 -11.03
CA TYR A 189 7.35 -0.43 -11.55
C TYR A 189 6.86 -1.84 -11.22
N GLY A 190 6.33 -2.05 -10.01
CA GLY A 190 5.72 -3.32 -9.65
C GLY A 190 4.51 -3.68 -10.53
N LEU A 191 3.62 -2.72 -10.81
CA LEU A 191 2.46 -2.92 -11.70
C LEU A 191 2.83 -3.18 -13.17
N ARG A 192 4.04 -2.79 -13.57
CA ARG A 192 4.60 -2.95 -14.91
C ARG A 192 5.49 -4.18 -15.06
N ASP A 193 5.74 -4.93 -14.00
CA ASP A 193 6.64 -6.09 -14.06
C ASP A 193 6.05 -7.18 -14.96
N THR A 194 6.79 -7.58 -15.99
CA THR A 194 6.42 -8.63 -16.95
C THR A 194 7.36 -9.82 -16.91
N THR A 195 8.26 -9.86 -15.93
CA THR A 195 9.28 -10.92 -15.79
C THR A 195 8.99 -11.81 -14.59
N ASN A 196 8.64 -11.20 -13.46
CA ASN A 196 8.29 -11.82 -12.20
C ASN A 196 6.91 -11.35 -11.69
N GLY A 197 6.31 -10.36 -12.34
CA GLY A 197 4.92 -9.95 -12.12
C GLY A 197 3.94 -11.00 -12.63
N ARG A 198 2.95 -11.35 -11.80
CA ARG A 198 1.93 -12.36 -12.07
C ARG A 198 0.54 -11.76 -11.97
N VAL A 199 -0.37 -12.17 -12.84
CA VAL A 199 -1.76 -11.71 -12.79
C VAL A 199 -2.46 -12.38 -11.60
N VAL A 200 -3.11 -11.57 -10.76
CA VAL A 200 -3.94 -12.04 -9.64
C VAL A 200 -5.41 -11.85 -10.02
N ASP A 201 -6.08 -12.93 -10.41
CA ASP A 201 -7.48 -12.94 -10.89
C ASP A 201 -8.40 -13.89 -10.09
N GLY A 202 -7.89 -14.46 -9.00
CA GLY A 202 -8.62 -15.42 -8.15
C GLY A 202 -8.67 -16.86 -8.67
N LYS A 203 -8.18 -17.16 -9.88
CA LYS A 203 -8.14 -18.54 -10.41
C LYS A 203 -6.95 -19.34 -9.92
N GLY A 204 -5.92 -18.67 -9.41
CA GLY A 204 -4.69 -19.31 -8.91
C GLY A 204 -3.77 -19.85 -10.00
N THR A 205 -3.98 -19.49 -11.27
CA THR A 205 -3.11 -19.89 -12.40
C THR A 205 -1.72 -19.27 -12.30
N ASN A 206 -1.61 -18.12 -11.63
CA ASN A 206 -0.35 -17.40 -11.41
C ASN A 206 0.38 -17.08 -12.72
N GLU A 207 -0.35 -16.80 -13.80
CA GLU A 207 0.22 -16.46 -15.11
C GLU A 207 1.12 -15.23 -15.02
N ILE A 208 2.27 -15.27 -15.69
CA ILE A 208 3.16 -14.12 -15.78
C ILE A 208 2.44 -13.03 -16.58
N GLN A 209 2.52 -11.79 -16.09
CA GLN A 209 1.97 -10.63 -16.79
C GLN A 209 2.62 -10.53 -18.18
N PRO A 210 1.81 -10.49 -19.25
CA PRO A 210 2.35 -10.49 -20.60
C PRO A 210 3.10 -9.18 -20.88
N VAL A 211 4.15 -9.29 -21.70
CA VAL A 211 4.78 -8.13 -22.29
C VAL A 211 3.78 -7.51 -23.27
N THR A 212 3.58 -6.19 -23.17
CA THR A 212 2.73 -5.46 -24.10
C THR A 212 3.27 -5.61 -25.52
N GLU A 213 2.41 -5.65 -26.53
CA GLU A 213 2.83 -5.79 -27.93
C GLU A 213 3.87 -4.71 -28.32
N GLY A 214 5.01 -5.14 -28.87
CA GLY A 214 6.14 -4.25 -29.18
C GLY A 214 6.95 -3.75 -27.97
N GLY A 215 6.58 -4.15 -26.75
CA GLY A 215 7.28 -3.83 -25.52
C GLY A 215 8.48 -4.73 -25.26
N THR A 216 9.34 -4.29 -24.34
CA THR A 216 10.46 -5.10 -23.81
C THR A 216 10.10 -5.67 -22.44
N PRO A 217 10.68 -6.83 -22.06
CA PRO A 217 10.54 -7.34 -20.71
C PRO A 217 10.98 -6.31 -19.66
N PHE A 218 10.18 -6.16 -18.60
CA PHE A 218 10.43 -5.22 -17.52
C PHE A 218 10.54 -5.95 -16.18
N ARG A 219 11.68 -5.81 -15.49
CA ARG A 219 11.94 -6.41 -14.17
C ARG A 219 12.06 -5.32 -13.11
N SER A 220 11.03 -5.19 -12.30
CA SER A 220 10.88 -4.08 -11.35
C SER A 220 12.06 -3.91 -10.38
N GLN A 221 12.56 -5.00 -9.78
CA GLN A 221 13.67 -4.92 -8.82
C GLN A 221 14.98 -4.46 -9.46
N GLU A 222 15.24 -4.84 -10.70
CA GLU A 222 16.44 -4.43 -11.44
C GLU A 222 16.35 -2.97 -11.87
N GLU A 223 15.18 -2.54 -12.34
CA GLU A 223 14.95 -1.15 -12.75
C GLU A 223 14.96 -0.19 -11.56
N LEU A 224 14.45 -0.61 -10.40
CA LEU A 224 14.62 0.16 -9.15
C LEU A 224 16.09 0.27 -8.75
N PHE A 225 16.85 -0.82 -8.86
CA PHE A 225 18.29 -0.80 -8.57
C PHE A 225 19.03 0.19 -9.46
N LYS A 226 18.78 0.19 -10.78
CA LYS A 226 19.36 1.14 -11.74
C LYS A 226 19.00 2.58 -11.37
N ALA A 227 17.71 2.85 -11.12
CA ALA A 227 17.22 4.18 -10.76
C ALA A 227 17.82 4.74 -9.46
N TYR A 228 18.28 3.87 -8.55
CA TYR A 228 18.96 4.27 -7.31
C TYR A 228 20.48 4.42 -7.46
N HIS A 229 21.10 3.76 -8.44
CA HIS A 229 22.54 3.88 -8.73
C HIS A 229 22.88 5.10 -9.60
N GLU A 230 21.93 5.57 -10.41
CA GLU A 230 22.12 6.73 -11.30
C GLU A 230 21.93 8.09 -10.59
N LYS A 231 21.47 8.09 -9.33
CA LYS A 231 21.31 9.29 -8.50
C LYS A 231 22.51 9.51 -7.58
#